data_AF-A0A2S1JTR5-F1
#
_entry.id   AF-A0A2S1JTR5-F1
#
_cell.length_a   1.000
_cell.length_b   1.000
_cell.length_c   1.000
_cell.angle_alpha   90.00
_cell.angle_beta   90.00
_cell.angle_gamma   90.00
#
_symmetry.space_group_name_H-M   'P 1'
#
loop_
_entity.id
_entity.type
_entity.pdbx_description
1 polymer ?
#
loop_
_entity_poly.entity_id
_entity_poly.type
_entity_poly.pdbx_seq_one_letter_code
_entity_poly.pdbx_strand_id
1 'polypeptide(L)'
;MRPFIVLIISVTLGKLAYVFSPSLGNNVIVALLALLGVVPYLLMPIRSEFFKAQILQWAKQNDIGVLRLESRGFSKGRLFWRVSDAQSVFYVTSREVTYWVACGSWLLGSYSRKLIIYKEVGGALDLIAAFDGDSCQAE
;
A
#
# COMPACT_ATOMS: atom_id res chain seq x y z
N MET A 1 7.26 -3.36 -11.37
CA MET A 1 7.62 -4.78 -11.14
C MET A 1 6.41 -5.62 -10.74
N ARG A 2 5.55 -5.16 -9.82
CA ARG A 2 4.33 -5.89 -9.44
C ARG A 2 3.45 -6.40 -10.60
N PRO A 3 3.09 -5.63 -11.65
CA PRO A 3 2.20 -6.14 -12.69
C PRO A 3 2.77 -7.36 -13.42
N PHE A 4 4.09 -7.40 -13.62
CA PHE A 4 4.77 -8.58 -14.19
C PHE A 4 4.67 -9.78 -13.25
N ILE A 5 4.84 -9.58 -11.94
CA ILE A 5 4.73 -10.66 -10.96
C ILE A 5 3.29 -11.16 -10.86
N VAL A 6 2.31 -10.25 -10.85
CA VAL A 6 0.88 -10.61 -10.89
C VAL A 6 0.55 -11.39 -12.16
N LEU A 7 1.08 -11.00 -13.31
CA LEU A 7 0.92 -11.75 -14.56
C LEU A 7 1.51 -13.16 -14.47
N ILE A 8 2.76 -13.30 -14.01
CA ILE A 8 3.43 -14.61 -13.86
C ILE A 8 2.64 -15.52 -12.93
N ILE A 9 2.21 -15.01 -11.77
CA ILE A 9 1.42 -15.77 -10.79
C ILE A 9 0.08 -16.18 -11.41
N SER A 10 -0.61 -15.25 -12.06
CA SER A 10 -1.93 -15.51 -12.65
C SER A 10 -1.86 -16.58 -13.74
N VAL A 11 -0.87 -16.49 -14.64
CA VAL A 11 -0.68 -17.47 -15.71
C VAL A 11 -0.28 -18.84 -15.16
N THR A 12 0.61 -18.87 -14.17
CA THR A 12 1.10 -20.13 -13.58
C THR A 12 -0.02 -20.87 -12.86
N LEU A 13 -0.78 -20.19 -12.00
CA LEU A 13 -1.94 -20.76 -11.30
C LEU A 13 -3.06 -21.11 -12.28
N GLY A 14 -3.30 -20.29 -13.29
CA GLY A 14 -4.27 -20.56 -14.34
C GLY A 14 -3.96 -21.82 -15.13
N LYS A 15 -2.69 -22.02 -15.53
CA LYS A 15 -2.26 -23.25 -16.21
C LYS A 15 -2.39 -24.47 -15.31
N LEU A 16 -2.09 -24.35 -14.02
CA LEU A 16 -2.27 -25.45 -13.06
C LEU A 16 -3.76 -25.82 -12.95
N ALA A 17 -4.64 -24.82 -12.85
CA ALA A 17 -6.09 -25.02 -12.82
C ALA A 17 -6.66 -25.61 -14.12
N TYR A 18 -6.08 -25.23 -15.27
CA TYR A 18 -6.47 -25.75 -16.59
C TYR A 18 -6.32 -27.27 -16.70
N VAL A 19 -5.35 -27.86 -15.99
CA VAL A 19 -5.17 -29.33 -15.93
C VAL A 19 -6.40 -30.04 -15.35
N PHE A 20 -7.10 -29.40 -14.41
CA PHE A 20 -8.31 -29.97 -13.80
C PHE A 20 -9.56 -29.66 -14.60
N SER A 21 -9.69 -28.44 -15.11
CA SER A 21 -10.81 -28.03 -15.96
C SER A 21 -10.40 -26.86 -16.87
N PRO A 22 -10.54 -27.02 -18.20
CA PRO A 22 -10.18 -25.97 -19.16
C PRO A 22 -10.91 -24.64 -18.94
N SER A 23 -12.20 -24.69 -18.57
CA SER A 23 -13.00 -23.49 -18.31
C SER A 23 -12.57 -22.78 -17.02
N LEU A 24 -12.20 -23.55 -16.00
CA LEU A 24 -11.74 -23.02 -14.72
C LEU A 24 -10.38 -22.34 -14.85
N GLY A 25 -9.45 -22.91 -15.62
CA GLY A 25 -8.12 -22.34 -15.87
C GLY A 25 -8.17 -20.91 -16.42
N ASN A 26 -8.97 -20.68 -17.47
CA ASN A 26 -9.12 -19.35 -18.07
C ASN A 26 -9.77 -18.35 -17.09
N ASN A 27 -10.82 -18.76 -16.39
CA ASN A 27 -11.50 -17.91 -15.41
C ASN A 27 -10.58 -17.51 -14.25
N VAL A 28 -9.70 -18.42 -13.79
CA VAL A 28 -8.72 -18.13 -12.73
C VAL A 28 -7.73 -17.05 -13.17
N ILE A 29 -7.23 -17.10 -14.40
CA ILE A 29 -6.32 -16.06 -14.92
C ILE A 29 -7.00 -14.68 -14.87
N VAL A 30 -8.22 -14.59 -15.42
CA VAL A 30 -8.98 -13.34 -15.46
C VAL A 30 -9.29 -12.84 -14.05
N ALA A 31 -9.74 -13.74 -13.16
CA ALA A 31 -10.06 -13.39 -11.78
C ALA A 31 -8.84 -12.87 -11.02
N LEU A 32 -7.67 -13.51 -11.14
CA LEU A 32 -6.44 -13.08 -10.48
C LEU A 32 -5.92 -11.76 -11.03
N LEU A 33 -5.95 -11.55 -12.34
CA LEU A 33 -5.58 -10.28 -12.96
C LEU A 33 -6.51 -9.14 -12.53
N ALA A 34 -7.82 -9.41 -12.44
CA ALA A 34 -8.77 -8.43 -11.93
C ALA A 34 -8.50 -8.12 -10.45
N LEU A 35 -8.45 -9.14 -9.60
CA LEU A 35 -8.38 -9.00 -8.14
C LEU A 35 -7.03 -8.48 -7.63
N LEU A 36 -5.91 -8.91 -8.23
CA LEU A 36 -4.57 -8.48 -7.83
C LEU A 36 -4.03 -7.34 -8.70
N GLY A 37 -4.56 -7.15 -9.91
CA GLY A 37 -4.18 -6.08 -10.81
C GLY A 37 -5.09 -4.88 -10.64
N VAL A 38 -6.33 -4.95 -11.13
CA VAL A 38 -7.24 -3.80 -11.32
C VAL A 38 -7.86 -3.31 -10.01
N VAL A 39 -8.46 -4.21 -9.22
CA VAL A 39 -9.27 -3.82 -8.06
C VAL A 39 -8.49 -3.02 -7.01
N PRO A 40 -7.22 -3.31 -6.68
CA PRO A 40 -6.45 -2.51 -5.75
C PRO A 40 -6.36 -1.03 -6.14
N TYR A 41 -6.28 -0.71 -7.43
CA TYR A 41 -6.28 0.69 -7.91
C TYR A 41 -7.64 1.34 -7.78
N LEU A 42 -8.73 0.60 -8.00
CA LEU A 42 -10.10 1.10 -7.82
C LEU A 42 -10.41 1.38 -6.35
N LEU A 43 -9.88 0.55 -5.45
CA LEU A 43 -10.05 0.72 -4.00
C LEU A 43 -9.18 1.83 -3.42
N MET A 44 -8.11 2.22 -4.10
CA MET A 44 -7.17 3.24 -3.63
C MET A 44 -7.85 4.56 -3.23
N PRO A 45 -8.69 5.22 -4.08
CA PRO A 45 -9.39 6.44 -3.68
C PRO A 45 -10.41 6.20 -2.57
N ILE A 46 -11.10 5.05 -2.56
CA ILE A 46 -12.11 4.71 -1.56
C ILE A 46 -11.48 4.55 -0.18
N ARG A 47 -10.31 3.91 -0.12
CA ARG A 47 -9.56 3.66 1.12
C ARG A 47 -8.72 4.84 1.58
N SER A 48 -8.58 5.87 0.76
CA SER A 48 -7.78 7.06 1.09
C SER A 48 -8.26 7.71 2.40
N GLU A 49 -9.56 7.89 2.58
CA GLU A 49 -10.11 8.51 3.80
C GLU A 49 -9.87 7.66 5.05
N PHE A 50 -9.98 6.33 4.93
CA PHE A 50 -9.62 5.41 6.01
C PHE A 50 -8.16 5.57 6.42
N PHE A 51 -7.24 5.60 5.44
CA PHE A 51 -5.81 5.77 5.74
C PHE A 51 -5.49 7.14 6.34
N LYS A 52 -6.12 8.22 5.86
CA LYS A 52 -5.96 9.55 6.47
C LYS A 52 -6.36 9.53 7.94
N ALA A 53 -7.50 8.94 8.29
CA ALA A 53 -7.95 8.83 9.67
C ALA A 53 -6.93 8.08 10.55
N GLN A 54 -6.40 6.96 10.06
CA GLN A 54 -5.38 6.17 10.76
C GLN A 54 -4.07 6.95 10.95
N ILE A 55 -3.63 7.71 9.94
CA ILE A 55 -2.43 8.55 10.02
C ILE A 55 -2.62 9.67 11.04
N LEU A 56 -3.78 10.33 11.05
CA LEU A 56 -4.09 11.38 12.03
C LEU A 56 -4.16 10.83 13.44
N GLN A 57 -4.73 9.63 13.62
CA GLN A 57 -4.77 8.95 14.91
C GLN A 57 -3.35 8.62 15.40
N TRP A 58 -2.51 8.04 14.54
CA TRP A 58 -1.11 7.78 14.86
C TRP A 58 -0.36 9.07 15.24
N ALA A 59 -0.52 10.14 14.46
CA ALA A 59 0.14 11.41 14.74
C ALA A 59 -0.29 11.98 16.10
N LYS A 60 -1.59 11.91 16.41
CA LYS A 60 -2.14 12.34 17.70
C LYS A 60 -1.59 11.53 18.88
N GLN A 61 -1.42 10.21 18.70
CA GLN A 61 -0.86 9.33 19.74
C GLN A 61 0.63 9.60 20.03
N ASN A 62 1.34 10.23 19.11
CA ASN A 62 2.77 10.54 19.22
C ASN A 62 3.02 12.04 19.45
N ASP A 63 1.99 12.81 19.82
CA ASP A 63 2.07 14.27 20.00
C ASP A 63 2.63 15.03 18.79
N ILE A 64 2.43 14.50 17.58
CA ILE A 64 2.88 15.09 16.32
C ILE A 64 1.83 16.08 15.82
N GLY A 65 2.16 17.37 15.85
CA GLY A 65 1.33 18.42 15.26
C GLY A 65 1.32 18.32 13.73
N VAL A 66 0.21 17.85 13.15
CA VAL A 66 0.03 17.73 11.69
C VAL A 66 -0.32 19.09 11.10
N LEU A 67 0.59 19.66 10.31
CA LEU A 67 0.34 20.90 9.57
C LEU A 67 -0.31 20.63 8.21
N ARG A 68 0.11 19.55 7.55
CA ARG A 68 -0.34 19.19 6.21
C ARG A 68 -0.32 17.68 6.05
N LEU A 69 -1.41 17.13 5.53
CA LEU A 69 -1.56 15.73 5.16
C LEU A 69 -2.03 15.66 3.71
N GLU A 70 -1.19 15.11 2.83
CA GLU A 70 -1.54 14.99 1.42
C GLU A 70 -1.34 13.59 0.89
N SER A 71 -2.29 13.17 0.06
CA SER A 71 -2.21 11.94 -0.71
C SER A 71 -1.48 12.22 -2.01
N ARG A 72 -0.41 11.47 -2.26
CA ARG A 72 0.16 11.36 -3.61
C ARG A 72 -0.32 10.05 -4.21
N GLY A 73 -1.41 10.13 -4.99
CA GLY A 73 -2.04 8.96 -5.60
C GLY A 73 -1.04 8.11 -6.40
N PHE A 74 -0.47 8.66 -7.48
CA PHE A 74 0.46 7.94 -8.35
C PHE A 74 1.93 8.36 -8.20
N SER A 75 2.19 9.48 -7.53
CA SER A 75 3.55 10.00 -7.33
C SER A 75 4.16 9.46 -6.04
N LYS A 76 4.86 8.33 -6.13
CA LYS A 76 5.50 7.68 -4.98
C LYS A 76 6.62 8.51 -4.32
N GLY A 77 7.10 9.55 -5.00
CA GLY A 77 8.15 10.43 -4.49
C GLY A 77 9.39 9.66 -4.03
N ARG A 78 9.87 9.95 -2.81
CA ARG A 78 11.05 9.31 -2.23
C ARG A 78 10.85 7.84 -1.86
N LEU A 79 9.60 7.38 -1.79
CA LEU A 79 9.27 5.99 -1.54
C LEU A 79 9.24 5.13 -2.81
N PHE A 80 9.56 5.68 -3.99
CA PHE A 80 9.43 4.99 -5.29
C PHE A 80 9.97 3.56 -5.32
N TRP A 81 11.15 3.31 -4.73
CA TRP A 81 11.77 1.99 -4.68
C TRP A 81 11.31 1.11 -3.52
N ARG A 82 10.68 1.70 -2.50
CA ARG A 82 10.25 1.01 -1.27
C ARG A 82 8.77 0.59 -1.31
N VAL A 83 7.98 1.16 -2.21
CA VAL A 83 6.53 0.91 -2.28
C VAL A 83 6.06 0.38 -3.63
N SER A 84 5.09 -0.51 -3.55
CA SER A 84 4.32 -1.03 -4.67
C SER A 84 3.45 0.04 -5.32
N ASP A 85 3.07 -0.16 -6.57
CA ASP A 85 2.20 0.72 -7.35
C ASP A 85 0.74 0.74 -6.89
N ALA A 86 0.26 -0.28 -6.16
CA ALA A 86 -1.04 -0.24 -5.51
C ALA A 86 -1.02 0.16 -4.03
N GLN A 87 0.11 0.66 -3.52
CA GLN A 87 0.13 1.27 -2.20
C GLN A 87 -0.15 2.76 -2.31
N SER A 88 -1.00 3.28 -1.42
CA SER A 88 -1.22 4.72 -1.32
C SER A 88 -0.07 5.35 -0.55
N VAL A 89 0.45 6.47 -1.04
CA VAL A 89 1.51 7.21 -0.36
C VAL A 89 0.97 8.52 0.15
N PHE A 90 1.19 8.78 1.44
CA PHE A 90 0.90 10.06 2.06
C PHE A 90 2.19 10.70 2.54
N TYR A 91 2.19 12.02 2.60
CA TYR A 91 3.19 12.74 3.36
C TYR A 91 2.53 13.61 4.42
N VAL A 92 3.14 13.62 5.60
CA VAL A 92 2.71 14.35 6.77
C VAL A 92 3.80 15.35 7.10
N THR A 93 3.49 16.64 6.98
CA THR A 93 4.42 17.69 7.41
C THR A 93 4.08 18.09 8.83
N SER A 94 5.05 17.95 9.72
CA SER A 94 5.07 18.56 11.05
C SER A 94 6.15 19.64 11.09
N ARG A 95 6.12 20.53 12.10
CA ARG A 95 6.89 21.79 12.16
C ARG A 95 8.30 21.74 11.58
N GLU A 96 9.07 20.71 11.91
CA GLU A 96 10.46 20.55 11.48
C GLU A 96 10.73 19.21 10.78
N VAL A 97 9.73 18.35 10.64
CA VAL A 97 9.90 16.96 10.18
C VAL A 97 8.82 16.60 9.19
N THR A 98 9.24 15.95 8.10
CA THR A 98 8.32 15.33 7.14
C THR A 98 8.34 13.83 7.33
N TYR A 99 7.14 13.25 7.45
CA TYR A 99 6.93 11.82 7.48
C TYR A 99 6.35 11.36 6.15
N TRP A 100 6.82 10.21 5.68
CA TRP A 100 6.30 9.53 4.50
C TRP A 100 5.58 8.27 4.97
N VAL A 101 4.32 8.11 4.58
CA VAL A 101 3.51 6.97 4.99
C VAL A 101 3.12 6.15 3.76
N ALA A 102 3.49 4.88 3.77
CA ALA A 102 3.01 3.90 2.81
C ALA A 102 1.82 3.13 3.39
N CYS A 103 0.70 3.13 2.68
CA CYS A 103 -0.54 2.50 3.10
C CYS A 103 -0.87 1.32 2.18
N GLY A 104 -1.20 0.19 2.81
CA GLY A 104 -1.40 -1.09 2.15
C GLY A 104 -0.14 -1.96 2.13
N SER A 105 -0.28 -3.17 1.60
CA SER A 105 0.84 -4.12 1.48
C SER A 105 1.40 -4.12 0.06
N TRP A 106 2.60 -4.66 -0.13
CA TRP A 106 3.22 -4.72 -1.44
C TRP A 106 2.39 -5.54 -2.45
N LEU A 107 1.83 -6.67 -2.01
CA LEU A 107 1.06 -7.60 -2.87
C LEU A 107 -0.41 -7.21 -2.99
N LEU A 108 -1.09 -7.01 -1.86
CA LEU A 108 -2.54 -6.74 -1.81
C LEU A 108 -2.86 -5.24 -1.95
N GLY A 109 -1.86 -4.36 -1.97
CA GLY A 109 -2.09 -2.92 -2.08
C GLY A 109 -3.03 -2.41 -0.99
N SER A 110 -3.96 -1.53 -1.40
CA SER A 110 -4.98 -0.91 -0.54
C SER A 110 -6.01 -1.87 0.09
N TYR A 111 -6.04 -3.15 -0.26
CA TYR A 111 -6.85 -4.14 0.47
C TYR A 111 -6.36 -4.34 1.90
N SER A 112 -5.04 -4.29 2.08
CA SER A 112 -4.41 -4.40 3.40
C SER A 112 -4.57 -3.08 4.16
N ARG A 113 -4.79 -3.18 5.48
CA ARG A 113 -4.83 -2.02 6.39
C ARG A 113 -3.46 -1.66 6.95
N LYS A 114 -2.38 -2.10 6.28
CA LYS A 114 -1.01 -1.84 6.72
C LYS A 114 -0.66 -0.36 6.61
N LEU A 115 0.00 0.19 7.62
CA LEU A 115 0.61 1.53 7.58
C LEU A 115 2.10 1.36 7.87
N ILE A 116 2.97 1.92 7.03
CA ILE A 116 4.41 1.93 7.24
C ILE A 116 4.87 3.37 7.20
N ILE A 117 5.51 3.83 8.27
CA ILE A 117 5.83 5.24 8.48
C ILE A 117 7.34 5.42 8.49
N TYR A 118 7.77 6.35 7.67
CA TYR A 118 9.16 6.74 7.52
C TYR A 118 9.33 8.18 7.97
N LYS A 119 10.39 8.47 8.69
CA LYS A 119 10.82 9.82 9.03
C LYS A 119 11.93 10.26 8.08
N GLU A 120 11.84 11.50 7.60
CA GLU A 120 12.94 12.09 6.83
C GLU A 120 13.99 12.68 7.77
N VAL A 121 15.23 12.17 7.70
CA VAL A 121 16.38 12.63 8.50
C VAL A 121 17.57 12.81 7.58
N GLY A 122 18.09 14.04 7.46
CA GLY A 122 19.29 14.33 6.66
C GLY A 122 19.19 13.95 5.17
N GLY A 123 17.97 13.92 4.61
CA GLY A 123 17.71 13.50 3.24
C GLY A 123 17.45 12.00 3.05
N ALA A 124 17.72 11.18 4.07
CA ALA A 124 17.38 9.76 4.11
C ALA A 124 15.97 9.52 4.68
N LEU A 125 15.42 8.33 4.41
CA LEU A 125 14.16 7.87 4.98
C LEU A 125 14.42 6.72 5.95
N ASP A 126 14.15 6.96 7.22
CA ASP A 126 14.29 5.97 8.29
C ASP A 126 12.91 5.42 8.65
N LEU A 127 12.80 4.10 8.72
CA LEU A 127 11.58 3.44 9.16
C LEU A 127 11.42 3.70 10.67
N ILE A 128 10.28 4.26 11.08
CA ILE A 128 10.02 4.55 12.49
C ILE A 128 8.83 3.78 13.07
N ALA A 129 7.91 3.31 12.22
CA ALA A 129 6.79 2.51 12.68
C ALA A 129 6.21 1.67 11.52
N ALA A 130 5.68 0.50 11.85
CA ALA A 130 4.90 -0.31 10.93
C ALA A 130 3.72 -0.94 11.69
N PHE A 131 2.52 -0.80 11.15
CA PHE A 131 1.28 -1.30 11.72
C PHE A 131 0.60 -2.24 10.72
N ASP A 132 0.13 -3.39 11.16
CA ASP A 132 -0.60 -4.37 10.35
C ASP A 132 -1.90 -4.75 11.08
N GLY A 133 -3.00 -4.00 10.85
CA GLY A 133 -4.34 -4.35 11.35
C GLY A 133 -4.53 -4.45 12.88
N ASP A 134 -5.45 -3.63 13.41
CA ASP A 134 -5.97 -3.60 14.80
C ASP A 134 -4.99 -3.40 15.98
N SER A 135 -3.68 -3.48 15.78
CA SER A 135 -2.71 -3.22 16.84
C SER A 135 -1.77 -2.05 16.46
N CYS A 136 -2.01 -0.90 17.10
CA CYS A 136 -0.98 0.12 17.29
C CYS A 136 -0.02 -0.41 18.36
N GLN A 137 0.89 -1.32 18.01
CA GLN A 137 2.04 -1.62 18.86
C GLN A 137 3.24 -0.91 18.25
N ALA A 138 3.68 0.14 18.94
CA ALA A 138 5.01 0.71 18.73
C ALA A 138 6.01 -0.27 19.34
N GLU A 139 6.93 -0.79 18.51
CA GLU A 139 8.19 -1.38 18.98
C GLU A 139 9.21 -0.28 19.28
#